data_AF-A0A1W1BIU8-F1
#
_entry.id   AF-A0A1W1BIU8-F1
#
_cell.length_a   1.000
_cell.length_b   1.000
_cell.length_c   1.000
_cell.angle_alpha   90.00
_cell.angle_beta   90.00
_cell.angle_gamma   90.00
#
_symmetry.space_group_name_H-M   'P 1'
#
loop_
_entity.id
_entity.type
_entity.pdbx_description
1 polymer ?
#
loop_
_entity_poly.entity_id
_entity_poly.type
_entity_poly.pdbx_seq_one_letter_code
_entity_poly.pdbx_strand_id
1 'polypeptide(L)'
;MTFIFIKTIHIFAAFIYGGFLITDNLFLVHIKKSFSEDEHAIIRESFMKYVRKVVPPSLLVAVSTGLYLISQVYGSIDFENGLTYFQILLGMKAFLGIWLGLRGGLQVYFKIQPFVFKSHLLPFAFVVTIIFLSQFMYA
;
A
#
# COMPACT_ATOMS: atom_id res chain seq x y z
N MET A 1 -22.60 8.30 -8.05
CA MET A 1 -22.41 8.40 -6.58
C MET A 1 -21.53 7.28 -6.03
N THR A 2 -21.85 6.00 -6.29
CA THR A 2 -21.08 4.83 -5.79
C THR A 2 -19.59 4.88 -6.13
N PHE A 3 -19.23 5.21 -7.37
CA PHE A 3 -17.84 5.35 -7.78
C PHE A 3 -17.06 6.38 -6.96
N ILE A 4 -17.62 7.58 -6.77
CA ILE A 4 -16.98 8.68 -6.01
C ILE A 4 -16.82 8.28 -4.54
N PHE A 5 -17.84 7.64 -3.97
CA PHE A 5 -17.81 7.15 -2.60
C PHE A 5 -16.69 6.11 -2.41
N ILE A 6 -16.61 5.10 -3.28
CA ILE A 6 -15.56 4.06 -3.21
C ILE A 6 -14.18 4.66 -3.48
N LYS A 7 -14.06 5.59 -4.42
CA LYS A 7 -12.81 6.33 -4.68
C LYS A 7 -12.34 7.09 -3.44
N THR A 8 -13.26 7.71 -2.71
CA THR A 8 -12.94 8.43 -1.48
C THR A 8 -12.41 7.46 -0.42
N ILE A 9 -13.09 6.33 -0.19
CA ILE A 9 -12.63 5.28 0.72
C ILE A 9 -11.23 4.78 0.32
N HIS A 10 -11.03 4.51 -0.97
CA HIS A 10 -9.76 4.04 -1.50
C HIS A 10 -8.62 5.00 -1.17
N ILE A 11 -8.82 6.31 -1.40
CA ILE A 11 -7.83 7.35 -1.14
C ILE A 11 -7.51 7.43 0.36
N PHE A 12 -8.51 7.44 1.24
CA PHE A 12 -8.29 7.45 2.69
C PHE A 12 -7.50 6.22 3.16
N ALA A 13 -7.88 5.04 2.68
CA ALA A 13 -7.21 3.79 3.02
C ALA A 13 -5.75 3.77 2.54
N ALA A 14 -5.50 4.24 1.31
CA ALA A 14 -4.15 4.39 0.77
C ALA A 14 -3.31 5.41 1.54
N PHE A 15 -3.89 6.52 2.00
CA PHE A 15 -3.19 7.51 2.81
C PHE A 15 -2.80 6.99 4.19
N ILE A 16 -3.68 6.23 4.86
CA ILE A 16 -3.35 5.61 6.15
C ILE A 16 -2.14 4.69 6.00
N TYR A 17 -2.16 3.82 4.98
CA TYR A 17 -1.07 2.88 4.74
C TYR A 17 0.23 3.58 4.29
N GLY A 18 0.15 4.44 3.27
CA GLY A 18 1.31 5.15 2.73
C GLY A 18 1.91 6.13 3.73
N GLY A 19 1.07 6.88 4.45
CA GLY A 19 1.49 7.81 5.49
C GLY A 19 2.20 7.10 6.65
N PHE A 20 1.75 5.91 7.04
CA PHE A 20 2.47 5.08 7.99
C PHE A 20 3.87 4.70 7.48
N LEU A 21 3.98 4.22 6.23
CA LEU A 21 5.29 3.82 5.66
C LEU A 21 6.27 5.00 5.58
N ILE A 22 5.78 6.19 5.22
CA ILE A 22 6.58 7.42 5.23
C ILE A 22 7.05 7.72 6.65
N THR A 23 6.13 7.72 7.62
CA THR A 23 6.44 8.01 9.02
C THR A 23 7.46 7.03 9.59
N ASP A 24 7.30 5.74 9.32
CA ASP A 24 8.18 4.69 9.81
C ASP A 24 9.61 4.81 9.25
N ASN A 25 9.73 4.98 7.93
CA ASN A 25 11.04 5.01 7.26
C ASN A 25 11.78 6.34 7.41
N LEU A 26 11.08 7.47 7.59
CA LEU A 26 11.73 8.79 7.69
C LEU A 26 11.90 9.28 9.12
N PHE A 27 10.99 8.93 10.03
CA PHE A 27 10.97 9.47 11.39
C PHE A 27 11.23 8.40 12.45
N LEU A 28 10.44 7.31 12.46
CA LEU A 28 10.52 6.32 13.55
C LEU A 28 11.86 5.58 13.57
N VAL A 29 12.47 5.35 12.40
CA VAL A 29 13.81 4.74 12.31
C VAL A 29 14.90 5.54 13.04
N HIS A 30 14.67 6.84 13.27
CA HIS A 30 15.62 7.72 13.96
C HIS A 30 15.33 7.86 15.46
N ILE A 31 14.16 7.47 15.95
CA ILE A 31 13.80 7.54 17.39
C ILE A 31 14.81 6.77 18.24
N LYS A 32 15.32 5.64 17.75
CA LYS A 32 16.36 4.86 18.45
C LYS A 32 17.63 5.64 18.80
N LYS A 33 17.90 6.78 18.12
CA LYS A 33 19.07 7.63 18.40
C LYS A 33 18.89 8.45 19.68
N SER A 34 17.66 8.56 20.20
CA SER A 34 17.30 9.47 21.29
C SER A 34 16.98 8.75 22.61
N PHE A 35 16.92 7.42 22.61
CA PHE A 35 16.49 6.62 23.76
C PHE A 35 17.43 5.43 23.98
N SER A 36 17.48 4.92 25.21
CA SER A 36 18.12 3.63 25.49
C SER A 36 17.39 2.48 24.78
N GLU A 37 18.04 1.33 24.60
CA GLU A 37 17.46 0.16 23.94
C GLU A 37 16.16 -0.32 24.62
N ASP A 38 16.11 -0.30 25.95
CA ASP A 38 14.94 -0.71 26.74
C ASP A 38 13.75 0.25 26.57
N GLU A 39 14.01 1.56 26.63
CA GLU A 39 12.98 2.60 26.40
C GLU A 39 12.46 2.55 24.97
N HIS A 40 13.36 2.38 23.99
CA HIS A 40 13.00 2.27 22.59
C HIS A 40 12.11 1.03 22.34
N ALA A 41 12.38 -0.10 22.98
CA ALA A 41 11.56 -1.30 22.87
C ALA A 41 10.12 -1.06 23.39
N ILE A 42 9.97 -0.40 24.54
CA ILE A 42 8.66 -0.08 25.14
C ILE A 42 7.86 0.86 24.24
N ILE A 43 8.49 1.93 23.76
CA ILE A 43 7.85 2.91 22.86
C ILE A 43 7.42 2.23 21.57
N ARG A 44 8.32 1.44 20.96
CA ARG A 44 8.05 0.72 19.72
C ARG A 44 6.89 -0.24 19.87
N GLU A 45 6.85 -1.07 20.91
CA GLU A 45 5.76 -2.04 21.07
C GLU A 45 4.42 -1.35 21.35
N SER A 46 4.43 -0.29 22.16
CA SER A 46 3.24 0.53 22.42
C SER A 46 2.66 1.11 21.13
N PHE A 47 3.51 1.63 20.25
CA PHE A 47 3.11 2.14 18.94
C PHE A 47 2.65 1.02 18.00
N MET A 48 3.42 -0.06 17.87
CA MET A 48 3.12 -1.18 16.98
C MET A 48 1.80 -1.88 17.32
N LYS A 49 1.39 -1.89 18.59
CA LYS A 49 0.08 -2.40 19.02
C LYS A 49 -1.09 -1.72 18.30
N TYR A 50 -1.02 -0.41 18.08
CA TYR A 50 -2.06 0.34 17.37
C TYR A 50 -1.89 0.25 15.85
N VAL A 51 -0.66 0.33 15.35
CA VAL A 51 -0.33 0.17 13.93
C VAL A 51 -0.91 -1.13 13.37
N ARG A 52 -0.69 -2.26 14.05
CA ARG A 52 -1.15 -3.59 13.60
C ARG A 52 -2.68 -3.68 13.48
N LYS A 53 -3.44 -2.83 14.18
CA LYS A 53 -4.90 -2.79 14.12
C LYS A 53 -5.44 -1.92 12.99
N VAL A 54 -4.66 -0.96 12.51
CA VAL A 54 -5.14 0.07 11.56
C VAL A 54 -4.52 -0.12 10.18
N VAL A 55 -3.20 -0.28 10.12
CA VAL A 55 -2.44 -0.26 8.87
C VAL A 55 -2.76 -1.48 7.99
N PRO A 56 -2.74 -2.73 8.46
CA PRO A 56 -3.05 -3.85 7.59
C PRO A 56 -4.51 -3.89 7.10
N PRO A 57 -5.53 -3.63 7.93
CA PRO A 57 -6.90 -3.49 7.44
C PRO A 57 -7.05 -2.38 6.41
N SER A 58 -6.39 -1.22 6.62
CA SER A 58 -6.42 -0.14 5.63
C SER A 58 -5.82 -0.56 4.29
N LEU A 59 -4.75 -1.36 4.29
CA LEU A 59 -4.15 -1.87 3.07
C LEU A 59 -5.11 -2.80 2.30
N LEU A 60 -5.81 -3.67 3.01
CA LEU A 60 -6.78 -4.58 2.40
C LEU A 60 -7.95 -3.80 1.79
N VAL A 61 -8.47 -2.80 2.53
CA VAL A 61 -9.50 -1.90 2.01
C VAL A 61 -9.01 -1.17 0.77
N ALA A 62 -7.77 -0.64 0.78
CA ALA A 62 -7.18 0.02 -0.38
C ALA A 62 -7.08 -0.91 -1.59
N VAL A 63 -6.66 -2.17 -1.41
CA VAL A 63 -6.58 -3.14 -2.51
C VAL A 63 -7.96 -3.52 -3.03
N SER A 64 -8.91 -3.88 -2.15
CA SER A 64 -10.26 -4.27 -2.58
C SER A 64 -10.98 -3.13 -3.31
N THR A 65 -10.92 -1.92 -2.77
CA THR A 65 -11.51 -0.75 -3.44
C THR A 65 -10.75 -0.36 -4.72
N GLY A 66 -9.43 -0.55 -4.75
CA GLY A 66 -8.61 -0.33 -5.94
C GLY A 66 -8.99 -1.28 -7.08
N LEU A 67 -9.14 -2.57 -6.79
CA LEU A 67 -9.61 -3.57 -7.76
C LEU A 67 -11.00 -3.25 -8.29
N TYR A 68 -11.91 -2.78 -7.43
CA TYR A 68 -13.21 -2.30 -7.87
C TYR A 68 -13.07 -1.10 -8.82
N LEU A 69 -12.29 -0.08 -8.46
CA LEU A 69 -12.12 1.11 -9.31
C LEU A 69 -11.50 0.74 -10.66
N ILE A 70 -10.51 -0.15 -10.67
CA ILE A 70 -9.91 -0.70 -11.88
C ILE A 70 -10.99 -1.37 -12.74
N SER A 71 -11.85 -2.23 -12.19
CA SER A 71 -12.89 -2.89 -12.97
C SER A 71 -13.88 -1.93 -13.61
N GLN A 72 -14.06 -0.73 -13.05
CA GLN A 72 -14.92 0.31 -13.63
C GLN A 72 -14.23 1.12 -14.73
N VAL A 73 -12.89 1.22 -14.73
CA VAL A 73 -12.15 2.13 -15.62
C VAL A 73 -11.21 1.43 -16.62
N TYR A 74 -10.99 0.11 -16.50
CA TYR A 74 -10.01 -0.61 -17.31
C TYR A 74 -10.39 -0.65 -18.79
N GLY A 75 -11.69 -0.69 -19.11
CA GLY A 75 -12.19 -0.77 -20.48
C GLY A 75 -11.98 -2.14 -21.15
N SER A 76 -12.35 -2.24 -22.42
CA SER A 76 -12.12 -3.44 -23.24
C SER A 76 -10.67 -3.52 -23.69
N ILE A 77 -10.17 -4.75 -23.84
CA ILE A 77 -8.86 -5.03 -24.44
C ILE A 77 -9.07 -5.15 -25.95
N ASP A 78 -8.30 -4.38 -26.72
CA ASP A 78 -8.27 -4.50 -28.18
C ASP A 78 -7.42 -5.72 -28.55
N PHE A 79 -7.98 -6.64 -29.34
CA PHE A 79 -7.30 -7.86 -29.76
C PHE A 79 -6.26 -7.63 -30.87
N GLU A 80 -6.39 -6.54 -31.63
CA GLU A 80 -5.47 -6.19 -32.72
C GLU A 80 -4.32 -5.31 -32.22
N ASN A 81 -4.66 -4.28 -31.44
CA ASN A 81 -3.69 -3.28 -30.96
C ASN A 81 -3.16 -3.55 -29.54
N GLY A 82 -3.75 -4.51 -28.82
CA GLY A 82 -3.33 -4.89 -27.48
C GLY A 82 -3.75 -3.90 -26.39
N LEU A 83 -2.96 -3.83 -25.31
CA LEU A 83 -3.24 -2.94 -24.18
C LEU A 83 -2.80 -1.51 -24.49
N THR A 84 -3.68 -0.55 -24.20
CA THR A 84 -3.33 0.88 -24.22
C THR A 84 -2.27 1.19 -23.15
N TYR A 85 -1.52 2.28 -23.36
CA TYR A 85 -0.55 2.76 -22.38
C TYR A 85 -1.17 2.95 -20.98
N PHE A 86 -2.38 3.50 -20.93
CA PHE A 86 -3.17 3.63 -19.70
C PHE A 86 -3.41 2.27 -19.03
N GLN A 87 -3.87 1.26 -19.78
CA GLN A 87 -4.14 -0.08 -19.25
C GLN A 87 -2.87 -0.76 -18.75
N ILE A 88 -1.74 -0.59 -19.44
CA ILE A 88 -0.44 -1.13 -19.01
C ILE A 88 -0.03 -0.53 -17.67
N LEU A 89 -0.03 0.80 -17.56
CA LEU A 89 0.33 1.48 -16.31
C LEU A 89 -0.65 1.17 -15.18
N LEU A 90 -1.95 1.09 -15.48
CA LEU A 90 -2.97 0.71 -14.51
C LEU A 90 -2.77 -0.74 -14.03
N GLY A 91 -2.44 -1.66 -14.94
CA GLY A 91 -2.11 -3.05 -14.63
C GLY A 91 -0.85 -3.17 -13.77
N MET A 92 0.20 -2.41 -14.05
CA MET A 92 1.40 -2.35 -13.22
C MET A 92 1.09 -1.85 -11.80
N LYS A 93 0.27 -0.80 -11.67
CA LYS A 93 -0.19 -0.30 -10.37
C LYS A 93 -1.01 -1.35 -9.62
N ALA A 94 -1.90 -2.04 -10.33
CA ALA A 94 -2.71 -3.13 -9.77
C ALA A 94 -1.81 -4.25 -9.25
N PHE A 95 -0.82 -4.67 -10.03
CA PHE A 95 0.14 -5.70 -9.66
C PHE A 95 0.90 -5.33 -8.37
N LEU A 96 1.49 -4.13 -8.32
CA LEU A 96 2.20 -3.65 -7.13
C LEU A 96 1.27 -3.54 -5.91
N GLY A 97 0.06 -3.02 -6.11
CA GLY A 97 -0.94 -2.88 -5.04
C GLY A 97 -1.42 -4.22 -4.48
N ILE A 98 -1.76 -5.18 -5.35
CA ILE A 98 -2.16 -6.53 -4.95
C ILE A 98 -1.03 -7.20 -4.17
N TRP A 99 0.22 -7.04 -4.62
CA TRP A 99 1.35 -7.63 -3.93
C TRP A 99 1.54 -7.07 -2.51
N LEU A 100 1.32 -5.77 -2.32
CA LEU A 100 1.26 -5.15 -0.98
C LEU A 100 0.11 -5.74 -0.15
N GLY A 101 -1.09 -5.85 -0.73
CA GLY A 101 -2.26 -6.42 -0.07
C GLY A 101 -2.08 -7.87 0.35
N LEU A 102 -1.52 -8.71 -0.52
CA LEU A 102 -1.22 -10.11 -0.27
C LEU A 102 -0.28 -10.24 0.93
N ARG A 103 0.79 -9.44 0.96
CA ARG A 103 1.71 -9.39 2.10
C ARG A 103 0.98 -9.02 3.39
N GLY A 104 0.20 -7.94 3.39
CA GLY A 104 -0.52 -7.48 4.58
C GLY A 104 -1.55 -8.49 5.09
N GLY A 105 -2.30 -9.11 4.18
CA GLY A 105 -3.28 -10.15 4.49
C GLY A 105 -2.65 -11.43 5.04
N LEU A 106 -1.58 -11.92 4.41
CA LEU A 106 -0.83 -13.09 4.89
C LEU A 106 -0.22 -12.86 6.27
N GLN A 107 0.31 -11.65 6.51
CA GLN A 107 0.89 -11.30 7.80
C GLN A 107 -0.16 -11.21 8.92
N VAL A 108 -1.34 -10.65 8.64
CA VAL A 108 -2.37 -10.44 9.68
C VAL A 108 -3.25 -11.65 9.93
N TYR A 109 -3.72 -12.34 8.88
CA TYR A 109 -4.66 -13.44 9.05
C TYR A 109 -3.98 -14.80 9.18
N PHE A 110 -2.87 -15.00 8.47
CA PHE A 110 -2.17 -16.29 8.47
C PHE A 110 -0.94 -16.30 9.37
N LYS A 111 -0.57 -15.16 9.97
CA LYS A 111 0.66 -14.97 10.79
C LYS A 111 1.94 -15.43 10.08
N ILE A 112 1.90 -15.58 8.75
CA ILE A 112 3.04 -15.94 7.93
C ILE A 112 3.86 -14.66 7.75
N GLN A 113 5.13 -14.66 8.15
CA GLN A 113 6.03 -13.58 7.78
C GLN A 113 6.49 -13.82 6.33
N PRO A 114 6.07 -13.00 5.35
CA PRO A 114 6.48 -13.23 3.97
C PRO A 114 8.00 -13.03 3.83
N PHE A 115 8.70 -14.06 3.36
CA PHE A 115 10.17 -14.14 3.26
C PHE A 115 10.82 -12.95 2.54
N VAL A 116 10.11 -12.33 1.58
CA VAL A 116 10.59 -11.22 0.75
C VAL A 116 10.44 -9.84 1.44
N PHE A 117 9.77 -9.77 2.60
CA PHE A 117 9.38 -8.49 3.23
C PHE A 117 9.77 -8.37 4.71
N LYS A 118 11.02 -8.72 5.04
CA LYS A 118 11.58 -8.48 6.37
C LYS A 118 11.74 -6.99 6.71
N SER A 119 11.69 -6.11 5.72
CA SER A 119 11.83 -4.65 5.86
C SER A 119 10.63 -3.88 5.30
N HIS A 120 10.35 -2.71 5.89
CA HIS A 120 9.35 -1.75 5.37
C HIS A 120 9.86 -0.92 4.18
N LEU A 121 11.13 -1.07 3.79
CA LEU A 121 11.72 -0.36 2.66
C LEU A 121 11.12 -0.79 1.30
N LEU A 122 10.95 -2.10 1.07
CA LEU A 122 10.38 -2.60 -0.18
C LEU A 122 8.91 -2.20 -0.36
N PRO A 123 8.03 -2.31 0.66
CA PRO A 123 6.69 -1.76 0.61
C PRO A 123 6.66 -0.25 0.35
N PHE A 124 7.59 0.49 0.96
CA PHE A 124 7.72 1.92 0.74
C PHE A 124 8.11 2.23 -0.71
N ALA A 125 9.09 1.52 -1.26
CA ALA A 125 9.48 1.65 -2.67
C ALA A 125 8.29 1.41 -3.60
N PHE A 126 7.48 0.37 -3.34
CA PHE A 126 6.29 0.08 -4.15
C PHE A 126 5.27 1.23 -4.09
N VAL A 127 5.02 1.81 -2.91
CA VAL A 127 4.12 2.96 -2.79
C VAL A 127 4.66 4.16 -3.58
N VAL A 128 5.96 4.46 -3.47
CA VAL A 128 6.59 5.54 -4.24
C VAL A 128 6.49 5.28 -5.75
N THR A 129 6.75 4.06 -6.20
CA THR A 129 6.60 3.66 -7.60
C THR A 129 5.17 3.82 -8.08
N ILE A 130 4.16 3.40 -7.30
CA ILE A 130 2.73 3.57 -7.66
C ILE A 130 2.38 5.06 -7.83
N ILE A 131 2.89 5.93 -6.95
CA ILE A 131 2.67 7.38 -7.04
C ILE A 131 3.32 7.94 -8.30
N PHE A 132 4.57 7.52 -8.59
CA PHE A 132 5.30 7.97 -9.77
C PHE A 132 4.62 7.52 -11.07
N LEU A 133 4.22 6.24 -11.16
CA LEU A 133 3.46 5.71 -12.30
C LEU A 133 2.16 6.49 -12.54
N SER A 134 1.53 7.00 -11.48
CA SER A 134 0.30 7.80 -11.60
C SER A 134 0.50 9.12 -12.35
N GLN A 135 1.72 9.68 -12.35
CA GLN A 135 2.02 10.91 -13.09
C GLN A 135 2.06 10.69 -14.60
N PHE A 136 2.41 9.48 -15.03
CA PHE A 136 2.53 9.15 -16.45
C PHE A 136 1.23 8.58 -17.04
N MET A 137 0.20 8.33 -16.24
CA MET A 137 -1.04 7.68 -16.74
C MET A 137 -1.79 8.47 -17.81
N TYR A 138 -1.60 9.78 -17.87
CA TYR A 138 -2.26 10.68 -18.83
C TYR A 138 -1.26 11.48 -19.67
N ALA A 139 0.01 11.08 -19.66
CA ALA A 139 1.05 11.63 -20.53
C ALA A 139 0.92 10.99 -21.92
#